data_AF-A0A7S4DNG3-F1
#
_entry.id   AF-A0A7S4DNG3-F1
#
_cell.length_a   1.000
_cell.length_b   1.000
_cell.length_c   1.000
_cell.angle_alpha   90.00
_cell.angle_beta   90.00
_cell.angle_gamma   90.00
#
_symmetry.space_group_name_H-M   'P 1'
#
loop_
_entity.id
_entity.type
_entity.pdbx_description
1 polymer ?
#
loop_
_entity_poly.entity_id
_entity_poly.type
_entity_poly.pdbx_seq_one_letter_code
_entity_poly.pdbx_strand_id
1 'polypeptide(L)'
;MWAAPESLQSRKFDKKSDIWSLGVTFWEVATKGEKPYKRFIAQGGTPREACGLIDNGQLKLIVPSRVARDNPLLATLVNTCLQVDKDARPSVAGLFDNIGIVPSLSSIRGSQGSSLRMPSSTASEGGRTTDSASLSSQCGSGSWQKNAGRSTASGVATSGVKSQATSYGPMPK
;
A
#
# COMPACT_ATOMS: atom_id res chain seq x y z
N MET A 1 3.19 -1.64 -6.77
CA MET A 1 3.70 -0.69 -5.77
C MET A 1 2.52 -0.19 -4.96
N TRP A 2 2.52 -0.40 -3.64
CA TRP A 2 1.41 0.00 -2.75
C TRP A 2 1.72 1.22 -1.88
N ALA A 3 3.00 1.61 -1.78
CA ALA A 3 3.41 2.76 -1.00
C ALA A 3 2.97 4.07 -1.69
N ALA A 4 2.57 5.04 -0.88
CA ALA A 4 2.27 6.39 -1.32
C ALA A 4 3.52 7.10 -1.84
N PRO A 5 3.40 8.04 -2.80
CA PRO A 5 4.55 8.77 -3.34
C PRO A 5 5.35 9.49 -2.24
N GLU A 6 4.68 10.09 -1.26
CA GLU A 6 5.35 10.76 -0.15
C GLU A 6 6.14 9.78 0.76
N SER A 7 5.66 8.54 0.92
CA SER A 7 6.32 7.51 1.73
C SER A 7 7.58 6.98 1.05
N LEU A 8 7.60 6.95 -0.27
CA LEU A 8 8.76 6.53 -1.06
C LEU A 8 9.82 7.64 -1.15
N GLN A 9 9.39 8.90 -1.26
CA GLN A 9 10.31 10.04 -1.38
C GLN A 9 10.90 10.47 -0.04
N SER A 10 10.05 10.60 0.98
CA SER A 10 10.39 11.27 2.23
C SER A 10 10.35 10.37 3.46
N ARG A 11 10.08 9.06 3.27
CA ARG A 11 9.92 8.08 4.36
C ARG A 11 8.87 8.49 5.40
N LYS A 12 7.88 9.30 5.00
CA LYS A 12 6.75 9.71 5.84
C LYS A 12 5.64 8.67 5.75
N PHE A 13 5.25 8.13 6.89
CA PHE A 13 4.17 7.16 7.02
C PHE A 13 3.15 7.74 7.98
N ASP A 14 1.92 7.81 7.51
CA ASP A 14 0.78 8.25 8.30
C ASP A 14 -0.53 7.68 7.75
N LYS A 15 -1.63 8.05 8.41
CA LYS A 15 -2.97 7.59 8.04
C LYS A 15 -3.31 7.87 6.58
N LYS A 16 -2.85 8.98 5.99
CA LYS A 16 -3.16 9.30 4.59
C LYS A 16 -2.32 8.48 3.61
N SER A 17 -1.10 8.09 3.98
CA SER A 17 -0.33 7.10 3.24
C SER A 17 -0.95 5.70 3.29
N ASP A 18 -1.63 5.35 4.40
CA ASP A 18 -2.42 4.11 4.49
C ASP A 18 -3.68 4.17 3.61
N ILE A 19 -4.33 5.34 3.50
CA ILE A 19 -5.47 5.53 2.59
C ILE A 19 -5.05 5.30 1.13
N TRP A 20 -3.84 5.73 0.75
CA TRP A 20 -3.31 5.45 -0.59
C TRP A 20 -3.15 3.95 -0.82
N SER A 21 -2.52 3.23 0.12
CA SER A 21 -2.30 1.79 -0.04
C SER A 21 -3.63 1.02 -0.10
N LEU A 22 -4.63 1.46 0.66
CA LEU A 22 -6.01 0.97 0.57
C LEU A 22 -6.63 1.25 -0.82
N GLY A 23 -6.38 2.42 -1.41
CA GLY A 23 -6.79 2.74 -2.78
C GLY A 23 -6.19 1.81 -3.82
N VAL A 24 -4.92 1.43 -3.66
CA VAL A 24 -4.27 0.43 -4.52
C VAL A 24 -4.97 -0.92 -4.36
N THR A 25 -5.30 -1.34 -3.13
CA THR A 25 -6.05 -2.58 -2.87
C THR A 25 -7.44 -2.55 -3.51
N PHE A 26 -8.19 -1.44 -3.41
CA PHE A 26 -9.49 -1.33 -4.09
C PHE A 26 -9.35 -1.42 -5.62
N TRP A 27 -8.26 -0.89 -6.18
CA TRP A 27 -7.98 -1.03 -7.60
C TRP A 27 -7.68 -2.49 -7.98
N GLU A 28 -6.99 -3.24 -7.12
CA GLU A 28 -6.77 -4.67 -7.32
C GLU A 28 -8.09 -5.46 -7.28
N VAL A 29 -8.99 -5.13 -6.36
CA VAL A 29 -10.34 -5.73 -6.32
C VAL A 29 -11.09 -5.41 -7.63
N ALA A 30 -11.06 -4.17 -8.08
CA ALA A 30 -11.69 -3.74 -9.34
C ALA A 30 -11.14 -4.51 -10.56
N THR A 31 -9.85 -4.83 -10.55
CA THR A 31 -9.16 -5.50 -11.66
C THR A 31 -9.05 -7.02 -11.49
N LYS A 32 -9.66 -7.59 -10.44
CA LYS A 32 -9.60 -9.03 -10.12
C LYS A 32 -8.16 -9.52 -9.87
N GLY A 33 -7.37 -8.74 -9.15
CA GLY A 33 -6.03 -9.09 -8.70
C GLY A 33 -4.91 -8.76 -9.71
N GLU A 34 -5.12 -7.80 -10.62
CA GLU A 34 -4.01 -7.35 -11.45
C GLU A 34 -2.92 -6.69 -10.60
N LYS A 35 -1.65 -6.90 -11.01
CA LYS A 35 -0.52 -6.26 -10.33
C LYS A 35 -0.50 -4.76 -10.62
N PRO A 36 -0.47 -3.88 -9.60
CA PRO A 36 -0.43 -2.44 -9.80
C PRO A 36 0.85 -2.02 -10.53
N TYR A 37 0.68 -1.18 -11.55
CA TYR A 37 1.76 -0.69 -12.43
C TYR A 37 2.55 -1.80 -13.15
N LYS A 38 1.90 -2.93 -13.47
CA LYS A 38 2.56 -4.11 -14.10
C LYS A 38 3.43 -3.77 -15.31
N ARG A 39 2.97 -2.87 -16.20
CA ARG A 39 3.70 -2.47 -17.41
C ARG A 39 4.97 -1.69 -17.10
N PHE A 40 4.86 -0.71 -16.19
CA PHE A 40 5.99 0.10 -15.75
C PHE A 40 7.07 -0.77 -15.09
N ILE A 41 6.66 -1.69 -14.22
CA ILE A 41 7.60 -2.61 -13.54
C ILE A 41 8.24 -3.57 -14.54
N ALA A 42 7.48 -4.09 -15.52
CA ALA A 42 8.02 -4.99 -16.54
C ALA A 42 9.08 -4.33 -17.44
N GLN A 43 9.06 -2.99 -17.56
CA GLN A 43 10.06 -2.21 -18.29
C GLN A 43 11.30 -1.86 -17.44
N GLY A 44 11.41 -2.39 -16.22
CA GLY A 44 12.51 -2.11 -15.30
C GLY A 44 12.31 -0.83 -14.47
N GLY A 45 11.11 -0.24 -14.49
CA GLY A 45 10.80 0.96 -13.75
C GLY A 45 10.95 0.79 -12.24
N THR A 46 11.63 1.74 -11.60
CA THR A 46 11.91 1.72 -10.16
C THR A 46 10.82 2.43 -9.35
N PRO A 47 10.64 2.11 -8.05
CA PRO A 47 9.71 2.85 -7.19
C PRO A 47 9.99 4.35 -7.11
N ARG A 48 11.26 4.76 -7.23
CA ARG A 48 11.66 6.16 -7.18
C ARG A 48 11.23 6.93 -8.43
N GLU A 49 11.36 6.33 -9.60
CA GLU A 49 10.85 6.90 -10.86
C GLU A 49 9.33 6.96 -10.87
N ALA A 50 8.67 5.90 -10.37
CA ALA A 50 7.21 5.87 -10.26
C ALA A 50 6.66 7.07 -9.47
N CYS A 51 7.36 7.52 -8.43
CA CYS A 51 6.97 8.70 -7.65
C CYS A 51 6.86 9.95 -8.53
N GLY A 52 7.92 10.27 -9.29
CA GLY A 52 7.92 11.45 -10.16
C GLY A 52 6.84 11.37 -11.25
N LEU A 53 6.60 10.17 -11.79
CA LEU A 53 5.55 9.94 -12.78
C LEU A 53 4.14 9.99 -12.19
N ILE A 54 3.97 9.66 -10.91
CA ILE A 54 2.68 9.80 -10.22
C ILE A 54 2.42 11.28 -9.94
N ASP A 55 3.41 11.99 -9.41
CA ASP A 55 3.30 13.40 -9.03
C ASP A 55 3.00 14.30 -10.24
N ASN A 56 3.56 13.97 -11.41
CA ASN A 56 3.29 14.70 -12.66
C ASN A 56 2.06 14.17 -13.42
N GLY A 57 1.36 13.17 -12.88
CA GLY A 57 0.14 12.58 -13.47
C GLY A 57 0.36 11.66 -14.68
N GLN A 58 1.61 11.32 -15.04
CA GLN A 58 1.92 10.42 -16.16
C GLN A 58 1.69 8.94 -15.85
N LEU A 59 1.72 8.56 -14.57
CA LEU A 59 1.48 7.19 -14.11
C LEU A 59 0.29 7.16 -13.14
N LYS A 60 -0.80 6.52 -13.57
CA LYS A 60 -2.02 6.38 -12.77
C LYS A 60 -2.62 4.98 -12.91
N LEU A 61 -3.20 4.47 -11.82
CA LEU A 61 -4.03 3.28 -11.86
C LEU A 61 -5.42 3.65 -12.40
N ILE A 62 -5.77 3.09 -13.55
CA ILE A 62 -7.04 3.37 -14.24
C ILE A 62 -8.06 2.30 -13.85
N VAL A 63 -9.22 2.73 -13.39
CA VAL A 63 -10.36 1.81 -13.13
C VAL A 63 -10.98 1.40 -14.47
N PRO A 64 -11.16 0.11 -14.77
CA PRO A 64 -11.79 -0.32 -16.02
C PRO A 64 -13.22 0.23 -16.17
N SER A 65 -13.59 0.69 -17.37
CA SER A 65 -14.90 1.31 -17.63
C SER A 65 -16.08 0.39 -17.29
N ARG A 66 -15.91 -0.93 -17.45
CA ARG A 66 -16.91 -1.92 -17.04
C ARG A 66 -17.20 -1.84 -15.54
N VAL A 67 -16.15 -1.75 -14.72
CA VAL A 67 -16.28 -1.64 -13.25
C VAL A 67 -16.87 -0.30 -12.87
N ALA A 68 -16.46 0.79 -13.51
CA ALA A 68 -17.03 2.11 -13.24
C ALA A 68 -18.54 2.16 -13.51
N ARG A 69 -19.03 1.41 -14.50
CA ARG A 69 -20.45 1.28 -14.83
C ARG A 69 -21.20 0.33 -13.88
N ASP A 70 -20.63 -0.85 -13.61
CA ASP A 70 -21.28 -1.91 -12.84
C ASP A 70 -21.18 -1.69 -11.31
N ASN A 71 -20.13 -1.02 -10.84
CA ASN A 71 -19.88 -0.70 -9.43
C ASN A 71 -19.26 0.71 -9.30
N PRO A 72 -20.08 1.78 -9.42
CA PRO A 72 -19.61 3.16 -9.34
C PRO A 72 -19.03 3.52 -7.96
N LEU A 73 -19.49 2.84 -6.90
CA LEU A 73 -18.97 3.01 -5.55
C LEU A 73 -17.49 2.60 -5.48
N LEU A 74 -17.15 1.41 -5.99
CA LEU A 74 -15.76 0.94 -6.00
C LEU A 74 -14.86 1.87 -6.83
N ALA A 75 -15.35 2.35 -7.99
CA ALA A 75 -14.63 3.33 -8.77
C ALA A 75 -14.40 4.65 -8.01
N THR A 76 -15.40 5.10 -7.25
CA THR A 76 -15.29 6.30 -6.40
C THR A 76 -14.25 6.11 -5.30
N LEU A 77 -14.26 4.95 -4.62
CA LEU A 77 -13.27 4.63 -3.58
C LEU A 77 -11.84 4.64 -4.13
N VAL A 78 -11.60 3.98 -5.28
CA VAL A 78 -10.28 3.98 -5.92
C VAL A 78 -9.83 5.40 -6.24
N ASN A 79 -10.68 6.19 -6.89
CA ASN A 79 -10.31 7.54 -7.34
C ASN A 79 -10.12 8.52 -6.19
N THR A 80 -10.88 8.40 -5.10
CA THR A 80 -10.75 9.27 -3.92
C THR A 80 -9.55 8.91 -3.06
N CYS A 81 -9.20 7.62 -2.95
CA CYS A 81 -8.01 7.20 -2.21
C CYS A 81 -6.69 7.51 -2.93
N LEU A 82 -6.66 7.44 -4.27
CA LEU A 82 -5.44 7.62 -5.09
C LEU A 82 -5.21 9.08 -5.53
N GLN A 83 -5.52 10.04 -4.67
CA GLN A 83 -5.19 11.44 -4.91
C GLN A 83 -3.70 11.70 -4.67
N VAL A 84 -3.07 12.42 -5.61
CA VAL A 84 -1.66 12.83 -5.50
C VAL A 84 -1.50 13.73 -4.27
N ASP A 85 -2.36 14.75 -4.18
CA ASP A 85 -2.50 15.52 -2.95
C ASP A 85 -3.00 14.61 -1.83
N LYS A 86 -2.17 14.51 -0.80
CA LYS A 86 -2.40 13.69 0.38
C LYS A 86 -3.60 14.19 1.19
N ASP A 87 -3.81 15.50 1.26
CA ASP A 87 -4.86 16.07 2.09
C ASP A 87 -6.24 15.92 1.45
N ALA A 88 -6.28 15.90 0.11
CA ALA A 88 -7.48 15.57 -0.68
C ALA A 88 -7.98 14.12 -0.51
N ARG A 89 -7.14 13.21 0.00
CA ARG A 89 -7.56 11.81 0.29
C ARG A 89 -8.57 11.80 1.45
N PRO A 90 -9.60 10.95 1.44
CA PRO A 90 -10.58 10.90 2.53
C PRO A 90 -9.96 10.43 3.85
N SER A 91 -10.63 10.69 4.96
CA SER A 91 -10.36 9.98 6.22
C SER A 91 -11.01 8.59 6.17
N VAL A 92 -10.60 7.70 7.08
CA VAL A 92 -11.27 6.39 7.23
C VAL A 92 -12.77 6.56 7.51
N ALA A 93 -13.16 7.54 8.32
CA ALA A 93 -14.58 7.86 8.58
C ALA A 93 -15.29 8.29 7.29
N GLY A 94 -14.70 9.22 6.52
CA GLY A 94 -15.26 9.67 5.25
C GLY A 94 -15.34 8.56 4.18
N LEU A 95 -14.48 7.54 4.26
CA LEU A 95 -14.63 6.33 3.43
C LEU A 95 -15.88 5.55 3.82
N PHE A 96 -16.13 5.33 5.11
CA PHE A 96 -17.33 4.61 5.57
C PHE A 96 -18.63 5.33 5.22
N ASP A 97 -18.61 6.67 5.23
CA ASP A 97 -19.73 7.48 4.76
C ASP A 97 -20.02 7.24 3.27
N ASN A 98 -18.97 7.17 2.44
CA ASN A 98 -19.11 6.85 1.01
C ASN A 98 -19.65 5.43 0.76
N ILE A 99 -19.28 4.45 1.59
CA ILE A 99 -19.71 3.05 1.44
C ILE A 99 -21.14 2.86 1.98
N GLY A 100 -21.68 3.81 2.75
CA GLY A 100 -23.01 3.72 3.35
C GLY A 100 -23.14 2.60 4.40
N ILE A 101 -22.02 2.10 4.94
CA ILE A 101 -21.99 0.98 5.89
C ILE A 101 -22.15 1.42 7.34
N VAL A 102 -21.95 2.70 7.66
CA VAL A 102 -22.42 3.18 8.96
C VAL A 102 -23.96 3.15 8.92
N PRO A 103 -24.64 2.27 9.68
CA PRO A 103 -26.02 2.57 10.01
C PRO A 103 -25.93 3.95 10.63
N SER A 104 -26.64 4.92 10.07
CA SER A 104 -26.67 6.26 10.63
C SER A 104 -26.75 6.11 12.16
N LEU A 105 -25.78 6.68 12.90
CA LEU A 105 -25.84 6.62 14.36
C LEU A 105 -27.14 7.27 14.89
N SER A 106 -27.87 8.00 14.03
CA SER A 106 -29.25 8.42 14.29
C SER A 106 -30.25 7.26 14.41
N SER A 107 -30.06 6.15 13.69
CA SER A 107 -30.92 4.97 13.77
C SER A 107 -30.69 4.14 15.04
N ILE A 108 -29.52 4.26 15.68
CA ILE A 108 -29.22 3.61 16.97
C ILE A 108 -29.64 4.50 18.15
N ARG A 109 -29.79 5.82 17.95
CA ARG A 109 -30.17 6.79 18.99
C ARG A 109 -31.70 6.91 19.19
N GLY A 110 -32.45 5.87 18.83
CA GLY A 110 -33.91 5.78 18.93
C GLY A 110 -34.44 4.87 20.03
N SER A 111 -33.62 4.44 21.00
CA SER A 111 -34.09 3.71 22.18
C SER A 111 -33.62 4.41 23.45
N GLN A 112 -34.57 5.07 24.12
CA GLN A 112 -34.43 5.54 25.49
C GLN A 112 -34.09 4.35 26.40
N GLY A 113 -33.03 4.46 27.21
CA GLY A 113 -32.87 3.54 28.34
C GLY A 113 -31.45 3.36 28.85
N SER A 114 -31.21 3.92 30.05
CA SER A 114 -30.13 3.55 31.00
C SER A 114 -28.79 4.26 30.82
N SER A 115 -28.67 5.41 31.50
CA SER A 115 -27.40 6.01 31.89
C SER A 115 -26.62 5.03 32.78
N LEU A 116 -25.59 4.37 32.25
CA LEU A 116 -24.58 3.71 33.07
C LEU A 116 -23.51 4.74 33.42
N ARG A 117 -23.65 5.24 34.65
CA ARG A 117 -22.74 6.12 35.38
C ARG A 117 -21.38 5.44 35.51
N MET A 118 -20.33 6.05 34.93
CA MET A 118 -18.95 5.69 35.26
C MET A 118 -18.64 6.14 36.68
N PRO A 119 -18.13 5.28 37.58
CA PRO A 119 -17.65 5.73 38.89
C PRO A 119 -16.32 6.47 38.74
N SER A 120 -16.25 7.66 39.33
CA SER A 120 -15.01 8.43 39.49
C SER A 120 -14.11 7.76 40.54
N SER A 121 -12.88 7.45 40.19
CA SER A 121 -11.86 7.03 41.15
C SER A 121 -11.43 8.24 41.99
N THR A 122 -11.77 8.20 43.28
CA THR A 122 -11.26 9.12 44.30
C THR A 122 -9.77 8.87 44.52
N ALA A 123 -8.99 9.95 44.50
CA ALA A 123 -7.59 9.97 44.93
C ALA A 123 -7.50 9.86 46.46
N SER A 124 -6.55 9.06 46.95
CA SER A 124 -6.00 9.17 48.30
C SER A 124 -4.57 8.64 48.31
N GLU A 125 -3.68 9.46 48.86
CA GLU A 125 -2.22 9.40 48.86
C GLU A 125 -1.57 8.33 49.74
N GLY A 126 -0.29 8.04 49.41
CA GLY A 126 0.75 7.44 50.26
C GLY A 126 1.36 6.20 49.60
N GLY A 127 2.68 6.02 49.39
CA GLY A 127 3.91 6.74 49.66
C GLY A 127 5.07 5.91 49.06
N ARG A 128 6.22 6.56 48.83
CA ARG A 128 7.51 6.15 48.20
C ARG A 128 7.90 4.65 48.35
N THR A 129 8.55 3.99 47.38
CA THR A 129 10.00 4.13 47.08
C THR A 129 10.39 3.72 45.64
N THR A 130 11.50 4.32 45.19
CA THR A 130 12.43 4.06 44.08
C THR A 130 12.31 2.77 43.27
N ASP A 131 12.27 2.87 41.93
CA ASP A 131 13.39 2.48 41.07
C ASP A 131 13.16 2.83 39.59
N SER A 132 14.23 3.32 38.97
CA SER A 132 14.32 3.78 37.58
C SER A 132 14.42 2.60 36.61
N ALA A 133 13.57 2.54 35.59
CA ALA A 133 13.90 1.90 34.32
C ALA A 133 13.00 2.40 33.18
N SER A 134 13.63 3.07 32.21
CA SER A 134 13.06 3.41 30.91
C SER A 134 12.55 2.17 30.17
N LEU A 135 11.35 2.24 29.59
CA LEU A 135 10.90 1.29 28.57
C LEU A 135 10.45 2.05 27.32
N SER A 136 11.38 2.09 26.37
CA SER A 136 11.16 2.37 24.96
C SER A 136 10.24 1.31 24.34
N SER A 137 9.06 1.71 23.84
CA SER A 137 8.23 0.83 23.02
C SER A 137 8.76 0.80 21.59
N GLN A 138 9.55 -0.23 21.32
CA GLN A 138 10.16 -0.51 20.03
C GLN A 138 9.13 -1.17 19.11
N CYS A 139 8.82 -0.53 17.98
CA CYS A 139 8.02 -1.13 16.93
C CYS A 139 8.85 -2.22 16.22
N GLY A 140 8.27 -3.41 16.11
CA GLY A 140 8.93 -4.60 15.57
C GLY A 140 9.31 -4.46 14.10
N SER A 141 10.61 -4.51 13.83
CA SER A 141 11.18 -4.68 12.50
C SER A 141 11.01 -6.13 12.03
N GLY A 142 10.10 -6.37 11.08
CA GLY A 142 10.02 -7.63 10.35
C GLY A 142 11.21 -7.78 9.39
N SER A 143 12.07 -8.75 9.67
CA SER A 143 13.27 -9.08 8.89
C SER A 143 12.90 -9.94 7.68
N TRP A 144 13.14 -9.43 6.47
CA TRP A 144 13.06 -10.23 5.24
C TRP A 144 14.33 -11.08 5.12
N GLN A 145 14.24 -12.36 5.47
CA GLN A 145 15.33 -13.32 5.30
C GLN A 145 15.68 -13.50 3.83
N LYS A 146 16.95 -13.23 3.50
CA LYS A 146 17.58 -13.52 2.22
C LYS A 146 17.99 -15.00 2.22
N ASN A 147 17.45 -15.80 1.30
CA ASN A 147 17.96 -17.15 1.08
C ASN A 147 19.05 -17.07 -0.01
N ALA A 148 20.32 -17.09 0.42
CA ALA A 148 21.48 -17.24 -0.44
C ALA A 148 21.92 -18.70 -0.41
N GLY A 149 21.59 -19.46 -1.44
CA GLY A 149 22.12 -20.82 -1.66
C GLY A 149 23.48 -20.74 -2.36
N ARG A 150 24.53 -21.05 -1.62
CA ARG A 150 25.90 -21.27 -2.12
C ARG A 150 26.17 -22.78 -2.07
N SER A 151 26.52 -23.39 -3.20
CA SER A 151 27.16 -24.71 -3.27
C SER A 151 28.46 -24.61 -4.06
N THR A 152 29.50 -25.22 -3.53
CA THR A 152 30.91 -25.13 -3.92
C THR A 152 31.35 -26.28 -4.85
N ALA A 153 32.15 -25.92 -5.85
CA ALA A 153 33.32 -26.59 -6.46
C ALA A 153 33.30 -28.09 -6.81
N SER A 154 33.63 -28.43 -8.08
CA SER A 154 34.99 -28.84 -8.53
C SER A 154 34.94 -29.70 -9.82
N GLY A 155 35.96 -29.59 -10.70
CA GLY A 155 36.39 -30.71 -11.57
C GLY A 155 36.30 -30.58 -13.11
N VAL A 156 37.35 -30.00 -13.73
CA VAL A 156 38.19 -30.50 -14.85
C VAL A 156 37.60 -31.21 -16.10
N ALA A 157 38.09 -30.74 -17.26
CA ALA A 157 38.47 -31.43 -18.52
C ALA A 157 37.61 -31.35 -19.81
N THR A 158 38.29 -30.81 -20.84
CA THR A 158 38.44 -31.26 -22.25
C THR A 158 37.46 -30.86 -23.37
N SER A 159 38.12 -30.34 -24.42
CA SER A 159 37.85 -30.44 -25.88
C SER A 159 36.61 -29.77 -26.46
N GLY A 160 36.87 -28.90 -27.44
CA GLY A 160 35.88 -28.07 -28.11
C GLY A 160 35.23 -28.71 -29.32
N VAL A 161 34.24 -28.01 -29.88
CA VAL A 161 33.81 -28.08 -31.29
C VAL A 161 33.23 -26.71 -31.66
N LYS A 162 33.62 -26.21 -32.84
CA LYS A 162 33.12 -24.98 -33.50
C LYS A 162 31.63 -25.09 -33.82
N SER A 163 30.88 -23.99 -33.77
CA SER A 163 29.70 -23.81 -34.62
C SER A 163 29.39 -22.34 -34.87
N GLN A 164 28.90 -22.11 -36.09
CA GLN A 164 29.00 -20.91 -36.89
C GLN A 164 28.01 -19.81 -36.52
N ALA A 165 28.42 -18.56 -36.78
CA ALA A 165 27.55 -17.40 -36.85
C ALA A 165 26.79 -17.39 -38.18
N THR A 166 25.46 -17.36 -38.13
CA THR A 166 24.62 -17.04 -39.28
C THR A 166 24.39 -15.54 -39.34
N SER A 167 25.00 -14.91 -40.34
CA SER A 167 24.81 -13.53 -40.74
C SER A 167 23.47 -13.38 -41.47
N TYR A 168 22.62 -12.45 -41.01
CA TYR A 168 21.42 -12.04 -41.74
C TYR A 168 21.82 -11.05 -42.84
N GLY A 169 21.59 -11.42 -44.10
CA GLY A 169 21.77 -10.56 -45.27
C GLY A 169 20.62 -9.55 -45.47
N PRO A 170 20.81 -8.50 -46.30
CA PRO A 170 19.87 -7.40 -46.45
C PRO A 170 18.70 -7.71 -47.40
N MET A 171 17.54 -7.10 -47.11
CA MET A 171 16.31 -7.16 -47.92
C MET A 171 16.45 -6.40 -49.25
N PRO A 172 15.82 -6.87 -50.35
CA PRO A 172 15.75 -6.13 -51.61
C PRO A 172 14.65 -5.06 -51.61
N LYS A 173 14.82 -4.13 -52.56
CA LYS A 173 14.18 -2.81 -52.74
C LYS A 173 12.70 -2.84 -53.06
#